data_AF-R6XXX7-F1
#
_entry.id   AF-R6XXX7-F1
#
_cell.length_a   1.000
_cell.length_b   1.000
_cell.length_c   1.000
_cell.angle_alpha   90.00
_cell.angle_beta   90.00
_cell.angle_gamma   90.00
#
_symmetry.space_group_name_H-M   'P 1'
#
loop_
_entity.id
_entity.type
_entity.pdbx_description
1 polymer ?
#
loop_
_entity_poly.entity_id
_entity_poly.type
_entity_poly.pdbx_seq_one_letter_code
_entity_poly.pdbx_strand_id
1 'polypeptide(L)'
;MEFQASTPQDPLYQDEAIRSAQEAGVFVWANAIKLWPTEVGSLFAGLDDDAALAGDPDGSWGEMMRKGVRVIQTDWPWQLSRYRARYFRKA
;
A
#
# COMPACT_ATOMS: atom_id res chain seq x y z
N MET A 1 -5.81 11.50 -2.64
CA MET A 1 -7.12 10.87 -2.37
C MET A 1 -6.86 9.51 -1.76
N GLU A 2 -7.57 9.20 -0.67
CA GLU A 2 -7.51 7.89 -0.04
C GLU A 2 -8.21 6.84 -0.90
N PHE A 3 -7.52 5.74 -1.18
CA PHE A 3 -8.05 4.58 -1.88
C PHE A 3 -8.13 3.42 -0.89
N GLN A 4 -9.32 2.87 -0.74
CA GLN A 4 -9.61 1.74 0.13
C GLN A 4 -10.11 0.57 -0.72
N ALA A 5 -9.62 -0.63 -0.40
CA ALA A 5 -10.02 -1.87 -1.04
C ALA A 5 -10.03 -2.98 -0.01
N SER A 6 -11.12 -3.75 0.04
CA SER A 6 -11.22 -4.95 0.85
C SER A 6 -10.54 -6.13 0.16
N THR A 7 -10.65 -6.20 -1.17
CA THR A 7 -10.14 -7.33 -1.97
C THR A 7 -9.35 -6.86 -3.20
N PRO A 8 -8.49 -7.72 -3.77
CA PRO A 8 -7.79 -7.42 -5.02
C PRO A 8 -8.71 -7.24 -6.24
N GLN A 9 -9.99 -7.58 -6.14
CA GLN A 9 -10.98 -7.39 -7.21
C GLN A 9 -11.66 -6.01 -7.15
N ASP A 10 -11.47 -5.27 -6.05
CA ASP A 10 -12.14 -3.99 -5.88
C ASP A 10 -11.61 -2.94 -6.88
N PRO A 11 -12.47 -2.05 -7.42
CA PRO A 11 -12.08 -1.10 -8.46
C PRO A 11 -10.91 -0.18 -8.07
N LEU A 12 -10.86 0.26 -6.81
CA LEU A 12 -9.81 1.16 -6.32
C LEU A 12 -8.46 0.46 -6.10
N TYR A 13 -8.41 -0.87 -6.13
CA TYR A 13 -7.14 -1.62 -6.10
C TYR A 13 -6.48 -1.73 -7.49
N GLN A 14 -7.26 -1.56 -8.56
CA GLN A 14 -6.78 -1.79 -9.93
C GLN A 14 -5.77 -0.73 -10.37
N ASP A 15 -4.77 -1.14 -11.15
CA ASP A 15 -3.71 -0.26 -11.64
C ASP A 15 -4.29 0.88 -12.51
N GLU A 16 -5.38 0.61 -13.24
CA GLU A 16 -6.11 1.61 -14.05
C GLU A 16 -6.68 2.75 -13.20
N ALA A 17 -7.26 2.44 -12.04
CA ALA A 17 -7.86 3.45 -11.16
C ALA A 17 -6.79 4.35 -10.55
N ILE A 18 -5.67 3.75 -10.12
CA ILE A 18 -4.53 4.47 -9.56
C ILE A 18 -3.88 5.35 -10.63
N ARG A 19 -3.68 4.84 -11.85
CA ARG A 19 -3.15 5.59 -12.99
C ARG A 19 -4.05 6.79 -13.34
N SER A 20 -5.36 6.59 -13.40
CA SER A 20 -6.33 7.66 -13.69
C SER A 20 -6.24 8.80 -12.66
N ALA A 21 -6.12 8.48 -11.36
CA ALA A 21 -5.93 9.50 -10.32
C ALA A 21 -4.62 10.28 -10.49
N GLN A 22 -3.54 9.59 -10.87
CA GLN A 22 -2.25 10.22 -11.13
C GLN A 22 -2.29 11.13 -12.37
N GLU A 23 -2.94 10.70 -13.45
CA GLU A 23 -3.15 11.49 -14.68
C GLU A 23 -3.99 12.73 -14.41
N ALA A 24 -4.91 12.67 -13.45
CA ALA A 24 -5.66 13.82 -12.94
C ALA A 24 -4.84 14.74 -11.99
N GLY A 25 -3.55 14.45 -11.77
CA GLY A 25 -2.65 15.25 -10.94
C GLY A 25 -2.85 15.04 -9.43
N VAL A 26 -3.49 13.94 -9.01
CA VAL A 26 -3.78 13.65 -7.59
C VAL A 26 -2.92 12.49 -7.10
N PHE A 27 -2.33 12.62 -5.92
CA PHE A 27 -1.65 11.51 -5.26
C PHE A 27 -2.65 10.52 -4.69
N VAL A 28 -2.43 9.23 -4.96
CA VAL A 28 -3.12 8.14 -4.26
C VAL A 28 -2.47 7.90 -2.91
N TRP A 29 -3.30 7.84 -1.89
CA TRP A 29 -2.98 7.48 -0.52
C TRP A 29 -3.68 6.15 -0.20
N ALA A 30 -2.97 5.19 0.40
CA ALA A 30 -3.58 3.95 0.92
C ALA A 30 -3.05 3.63 2.34
N ASN A 31 -3.79 2.79 3.06
CA ASN A 31 -3.48 2.40 4.43
C ASN A 31 -2.87 1.00 4.46
N ALA A 32 -1.69 0.88 5.05
CA ALA A 32 -1.10 -0.39 5.46
C ALA A 32 -1.47 -0.76 6.92
N ILE A 33 -2.12 0.15 7.65
CA ILE A 33 -2.64 -0.12 8.99
C ILE A 33 -3.63 -1.29 8.91
N LYS A 34 -3.47 -2.23 9.86
CA LYS A 34 -4.40 -3.33 10.05
C LYS A 34 -5.27 -3.06 11.27
N LEU A 35 -6.56 -2.85 11.06
CA LEU A 35 -7.47 -2.48 12.14
C LEU A 35 -7.74 -3.63 13.12
N TRP A 36 -7.68 -4.88 12.64
CA TRP A 36 -8.00 -6.08 13.41
C TRP A 36 -7.12 -7.25 12.97
N PRO A 37 -6.84 -8.24 13.84
CA PRO A 37 -6.01 -9.41 13.49
C PRO A 37 -6.69 -10.39 12.50
N THR A 38 -7.84 -10.03 11.92
CA THR A 38 -8.60 -10.82 10.95
C THR A 38 -8.53 -10.19 9.55
N GLU A 39 -8.89 -10.95 8.52
CA GLU A 39 -8.91 -10.45 7.13
C GLU A 39 -9.87 -9.27 6.92
N VAL A 40 -10.89 -9.14 7.77
CA VAL A 40 -11.83 -8.01 7.79
C VAL A 40 -11.13 -6.68 8.15
N GLY A 41 -9.95 -6.74 8.77
CA GLY A 41 -9.15 -5.58 9.16
C GLY A 41 -8.27 -5.00 8.06
N SER A 42 -8.23 -5.60 6.87
CA SER A 42 -7.45 -5.10 5.73
C SER A 42 -8.11 -3.87 5.08
N LEU A 43 -7.33 -2.81 4.89
CA LEU A 43 -7.79 -1.56 4.27
C LEU A 43 -7.36 -1.40 2.80
N PHE A 44 -6.42 -2.21 2.34
CA PHE A 44 -5.95 -2.17 0.96
C PHE A 44 -5.59 -3.57 0.43
N ALA A 45 -6.61 -4.42 0.34
CA ALA A 45 -6.58 -5.73 -0.31
C ALA A 45 -5.48 -6.69 0.21
N GLY A 46 -5.23 -6.67 1.52
CA GLY A 46 -4.24 -7.51 2.20
C GLY A 46 -2.83 -6.94 2.21
N LEU A 47 -2.60 -5.78 1.58
CA LEU A 47 -1.31 -5.09 1.65
C LEU A 47 -1.23 -4.31 2.97
N ASP A 48 -0.77 -4.98 4.02
CA ASP A 48 -0.71 -4.43 5.37
C ASP A 48 0.68 -4.53 6.04
N ASP A 49 0.80 -3.84 7.18
CA ASP A 49 2.01 -3.79 7.99
C ASP A 49 2.40 -5.17 8.56
N ASP A 50 1.43 -6.03 8.91
CA ASP A 50 1.70 -7.38 9.42
C ASP A 50 2.42 -8.22 8.36
N ALA A 51 1.93 -8.22 7.12
CA ALA A 51 2.54 -8.94 6.01
C ALA A 51 3.96 -8.43 5.73
N ALA A 52 4.15 -7.11 5.76
CA ALA A 52 5.45 -6.51 5.55
C ALA A 52 6.47 -6.90 6.64
N LEU A 53 6.03 -6.90 7.90
CA LEU A 53 6.86 -7.20 9.05
C LEU A 53 7.10 -8.70 9.27
N ALA A 54 6.18 -9.55 8.80
CA ALA A 54 6.33 -11.02 8.81
C ALA A 54 7.40 -11.54 7.84
N GLY A 55 8.02 -10.64 7.06
CA GLY A 55 9.13 -10.98 6.17
C GLY A 55 8.85 -10.74 4.68
N ASP A 56 7.66 -10.25 4.32
CA ASP A 56 7.29 -9.94 2.93
C ASP A 56 7.00 -8.45 2.69
N PRO A 57 7.99 -7.56 2.89
CA PRO A 57 7.79 -6.13 2.62
C PRO A 57 7.72 -5.82 1.12
N ASP A 58 8.26 -6.68 0.25
CA ASP A 58 8.21 -6.51 -1.21
C ASP A 58 6.78 -6.84 -1.72
N GLY A 59 6.13 -7.89 -1.20
CA GLY A 59 4.75 -8.26 -1.50
C GLY A 59 3.68 -7.40 -0.83
N SER A 60 4.02 -6.61 0.19
CA SER A 60 3.12 -5.64 0.84
C SER A 60 3.46 -4.19 0.46
N TRP A 61 4.24 -3.47 1.27
CA TRP A 61 4.59 -2.06 1.01
C TRP A 61 5.22 -1.82 -0.37
N GLY A 62 6.01 -2.79 -0.86
CA GLY A 62 6.59 -2.76 -2.21
C GLY A 62 5.53 -2.76 -3.29
N GLU A 63 4.55 -3.65 -3.19
CA GLU A 63 3.42 -3.73 -4.11
C GLU A 63 2.60 -2.43 -4.11
N MET A 64 2.36 -1.82 -2.94
CA MET A 64 1.73 -0.49 -2.87
C MET A 64 2.51 0.55 -3.67
N MET A 65 3.85 0.58 -3.52
CA MET A 65 4.72 1.51 -4.27
C MET A 65 4.75 1.19 -5.77
N ARG A 66 4.77 -0.09 -6.16
CA ARG A 66 4.72 -0.57 -7.55
C ARG A 66 3.44 -0.10 -8.23
N LYS A 67 2.30 -0.26 -7.57
CA LYS A 67 0.98 0.18 -8.06
C LYS A 67 0.88 1.68 -8.28
N GLY A 68 1.72 2.46 -7.61
CA GLY A 68 1.74 3.92 -7.73
C GLY A 68 1.12 4.66 -6.55
N VAL A 69 0.88 3.98 -5.42
CA VAL A 69 0.56 4.65 -4.16
C VAL A 69 1.74 5.55 -3.77
N ARG A 70 1.47 6.83 -3.48
CA ARG A 70 2.49 7.84 -3.15
C ARG A 70 2.50 8.23 -1.68
N VAL A 71 1.40 7.97 -0.98
CA VAL A 71 1.30 8.14 0.48
C VAL A 71 0.83 6.82 1.07
N ILE A 72 1.60 6.26 2.00
CA ILE A 72 1.23 5.06 2.74
C ILE A 72 1.08 5.47 4.20
N GLN A 73 -0.12 5.31 4.75
CA GLN A 73 -0.35 5.46 6.19
C GLN A 73 -0.05 4.12 6.87
N THR A 74 0.76 4.14 7.92
CA THR A 74 1.32 2.97 8.61
C THR A 74 1.51 3.28 10.09
N ASP A 75 1.41 2.26 10.95
CA ASP A 75 1.82 2.36 12.36
C ASP A 75 3.33 2.17 12.56
N TRP A 76 4.06 1.84 11.48
CA TRP A 76 5.47 1.48 11.50
C TRP A 76 6.33 2.42 10.62
N PRO A 77 6.29 3.74 10.85
CA PRO A 77 6.88 4.73 9.96
C PRO A 77 8.40 4.57 9.81
N TRP A 78 9.11 4.10 10.84
CA TRP A 78 10.56 3.87 10.76
C TRP A 78 10.89 2.68 9.85
N GLN A 79 10.20 1.55 10.02
CA GLN A 79 10.39 0.34 9.20
C GLN A 79 10.05 0.63 7.74
N LEU A 80 8.89 1.24 7.49
CA LEU A 80 8.50 1.63 6.14
C LEU A 80 9.51 2.62 5.53
N SER A 81 10.00 3.60 6.29
CA SER A 81 11.01 4.55 5.79
C SER A 81 12.32 3.86 5.39
N ARG A 82 12.83 2.94 6.22
CA ARG A 82 14.02 2.14 5.89
C ARG A 82 13.79 1.25 4.67
N TYR A 83 12.64 0.60 4.62
CA TYR A 83 12.27 -0.25 3.49
C TYR A 83 12.17 0.56 2.19
N ARG A 84 11.47 1.70 2.21
CA ARG A 84 11.36 2.63 1.08
C ARG A 84 12.73 3.07 0.56
N ALA A 85 13.65 3.42 1.44
CA ALA A 85 15.02 3.77 1.05
C ALA A 85 15.75 2.62 0.36
N ARG A 86 15.51 1.36 0.78
CA ARG A 86 16.03 0.17 0.09
C ARG A 86 15.37 -0.04 -1.27
N TYR A 87 14.04 0.07 -1.32
CA TYR A 87 13.22 -0.16 -2.52
C TYR A 87 13.69 0.71 -3.69
N PHE A 88 13.83 2.03 -3.48
CA PHE A 88 14.26 2.96 -4.53
C PHE A 88 15.77 2.97 -4.82
N ARG A 89 16.59 2.31 -4.00
CA ARG A 89 18.02 2.09 -4.30
C ARG A 89 18.27 0.85 -5.16
N LYS A 90 17.29 -0.05 -5.27
CA LYS A 90 17.36 -1.24 -6.14
C LYS A 90 17.03 -0.94 -7.61
N ALA A 91 16.47 0.24 -7.90
CA ALA A 91 16.04 0.67 -9.23
C ALA A 91 17.17 1.35 -10.01
#